data_AF-A0A1Q8QIN9-F1
#
_entry.id   AF-A0A1Q8QIN9-F1
#
_cell.length_a   1.000
_cell.length_b   1.000
_cell.length_c   1.000
_cell.angle_alpha   90.00
_cell.angle_beta   90.00
_cell.angle_gamma   90.00
#
_symmetry.space_group_name_H-M   'P 1'
#
loop_
_entity.id
_entity.type
_entity.pdbx_description
1 polymer ?
#
loop_
_entity_poly.entity_id
_entity_poly.type
_entity_poly.pdbx_seq_one_letter_code
_entity_poly.pdbx_strand_id
1 'polypeptide(L)' 'MGEELQEYLDSQSVEELADLVEVVYAILEHKEVSLQEFEDIRKQKVLKRGAFQEKLLLKEVIES' A
#
# COMPACT_ATOMS: atom_id res chain seq x y z
N MET A 1 -10.96 -2.29 3.02
CA MET A 1 -9.51 -2.47 3.22
C MET A 1 -9.15 -3.74 3.98
N GLY A 2 -9.90 -4.14 5.02
CA GLY A 2 -9.55 -5.34 5.79
C GLY A 2 -9.87 -6.65 5.08
N GLU A 3 -10.91 -6.65 4.24
CA GLU A 3 -11.38 -7.82 3.49
C GLU A 3 -10.45 -8.12 2.32
N GLU A 4 -10.18 -7.14 1.47
CA GLU A 4 -9.35 -7.24 0.27
C GLU A 4 -7.88 -7.54 0.64
N LEU A 5 -7.42 -7.03 1.80
CA LEU A 5 -6.09 -7.37 2.30
C LEU A 5 -6.02 -8.83 2.75
N GLN A 6 -7.09 -9.34 3.38
CA GLN A 6 -7.16 -10.73 3.80
C GLN A 6 -7.25 -11.65 2.59
N GLU A 7 -8.07 -11.30 1.60
CA GLU A 7 -8.18 -12.03 0.33
C GLU A 7 -6.85 -12.07 -0.43
N TYR A 8 -6.08 -10.97 -0.43
CA TYR A 8 -4.73 -10.98 -0.98
C TYR A 8 -3.77 -11.89 -0.18
N LEU A 9 -3.82 -11.87 1.17
CA LEU A 9 -2.96 -12.73 1.99
C LEU A 9 -3.27 -14.22 1.77
N ASP A 10 -4.52 -14.56 1.48
CA ASP A 10 -4.96 -15.94 1.25
C ASP A 10 -4.69 -16.41 -0.20
N SER A 11 -4.97 -15.57 -1.19
CA SER A 11 -4.89 -15.95 -2.61
C SER A 11 -3.56 -15.58 -3.28
N GLN A 12 -2.88 -14.53 -2.79
CA GLN A 12 -1.73 -13.87 -3.42
C GLN A 12 -1.96 -13.51 -4.90
N SER A 13 -3.22 -13.31 -5.30
CA SER A 13 -3.57 -13.02 -6.69
C SER A 13 -3.29 -11.56 -7.06
N VAL A 14 -3.12 -11.30 -8.35
CA VAL A 14 -2.93 -9.94 -8.87
C VAL A 14 -4.24 -9.17 -8.87
N GLU A 15 -5.35 -9.89 -8.98
CA GLU A 15 -6.71 -9.39 -8.92
C GLU A 15 -6.98 -8.74 -7.55
N GLU A 16 -6.67 -9.42 -6.45
CA GLU A 16 -6.84 -8.85 -5.10
C GLU A 16 -5.93 -7.63 -4.84
N LEU A 17 -4.76 -7.57 -5.50
CA LEU A 17 -3.91 -6.36 -5.46
C LEU A 17 -4.56 -5.19 -6.19
N ALA A 18 -5.28 -5.45 -7.28
CA ALA A 18 -6.01 -4.41 -7.99
C ALA A 18 -7.14 -3.87 -7.11
N ASP A 19 -7.89 -4.74 -6.45
CA ASP A 19 -8.99 -4.36 -5.55
C ASP A 19 -8.49 -3.52 -4.36
N LEU A 20 -7.33 -3.87 -3.79
CA LEU A 20 -6.66 -3.02 -2.79
C LEU A 20 -6.31 -1.62 -3.31
N VAL A 21 -5.87 -1.50 -4.55
CA VAL A 21 -5.58 -0.20 -5.18
C VAL A 21 -6.87 0.59 -5.43
N GLU A 22 -7.95 -0.07 -5.86
CA GLU A 22 -9.25 0.56 -6.04
C GLU A 22 -9.77 1.17 -4.74
N VAL A 23 -9.64 0.44 -3.63
CA VAL A 23 -10.03 0.97 -2.31
C VAL A 23 -9.19 2.18 -1.92
N VAL A 24 -7.88 2.17 -2.20
CA VAL A 24 -7.02 3.35 -1.96
C VAL A 24 -7.50 4.55 -2.78
N TYR A 25 -7.83 4.36 -4.06
CA TYR A 25 -8.31 5.44 -4.92
C TYR A 25 -9.65 5.99 -4.48
N ALA A 26 -10.60 5.13 -4.08
CA ALA A 26 -11.88 5.57 -3.53
C ALA A 26 -11.71 6.41 -2.25
N ILE A 27 -10.74 6.05 -1.39
CA ILE A 27 -10.41 6.84 -0.19
C ILE A 27 -9.81 8.20 -0.57
N LEU A 28 -8.94 8.26 -1.58
CA LEU A 28 -8.35 9.52 -2.04
C LEU A 28 -9.42 10.46 -2.59
N GLU A 29 -10.33 9.94 -3.41
CA GLU A 29 -11.45 10.69 -3.95
C GLU A 29 -12.35 11.23 -2.84
N HIS A 30 -12.73 10.39 -1.88
CA HIS A 30 -13.53 10.82 -0.72
C HIS A 30 -12.85 11.90 0.13
N LYS A 31 -11.51 11.90 0.17
CA LYS A 31 -10.71 12.89 0.89
C LYS A 31 -10.39 14.14 0.08
N GLU A 32 -10.87 14.23 -1.17
CA GLU A 32 -10.55 15.30 -2.11
C GLU A 32 -9.04 15.45 -2.35
N VAL A 33 -8.29 14.36 -2.20
CA VAL A 33 -6.83 14.32 -2.42
C VAL A 33 -6.57 13.89 -3.86
N SER A 34 -5.82 14.69 -4.60
CA SER A 34 -5.44 14.33 -5.97
C SER A 34 -4.47 13.15 -5.99
N LEU A 35 -4.58 12.30 -7.02
CA LEU A 35 -3.64 11.20 -7.23
C LEU A 35 -2.19 11.69 -7.37
N GLN A 36 -2.00 12.86 -8.00
CA GLN A 36 -0.69 13.48 -8.15
C GLN A 36 -0.06 13.83 -6.80
N GLU A 37 -0.82 14.48 -5.91
CA GLU A 37 -0.36 14.81 -4.56
C GLU A 37 -0.02 13.55 -3.75
N PHE A 38 -0.87 12.52 -3.85
CA PHE A 38 -0.61 11.23 -3.21
C PHE A 38 0.68 10.58 -3.72
N GLU A 39 0.90 10.55 -5.03
CA GLU A 39 2.10 9.99 -5.65
C GLU A 39 3.37 10.77 -5.28
N ASP A 40 3.29 12.10 -5.18
CA ASP A 40 4.41 12.92 -4.74
C ASP A 40 4.79 12.60 -3.28
N ILE A 41 3.80 12.46 -2.38
CA ILE A 41 4.04 12.01 -1.01
C ILE A 41 4.64 10.60 -0.99
N ARG A 42 4.15 9.67 -1.82
CA ARG A 42 4.65 8.29 -1.92
C ARG A 42 6.11 8.27 -2.36
N LYS A 43 6.47 9.02 -3.41
CA LYS A 43 7.85 9.15 -3.92
C LYS A 43 8.76 9.79 -2.89
N GLN A 44 8.32 10.85 -2.20
CA GLN A 44 9.11 11.49 -1.14
C GLN A 44 9.38 10.54 0.04
N LYS A 45 8.43 9.65 0.39
CA LYS A 45 8.65 8.62 1.42
C LYS A 45 9.72 7.61 0.99
N VAL A 46 9.71 7.17 -0.27
CA VAL A 46 10.73 6.28 -0.84
C VAL A 46 12.12 6.90 -0.78
N LEU A 47 12.24 8.19 -1.16
CA LEU A 47 13.51 8.91 -1.12
C LEU A 47 14.02 9.14 0.31
N LYS A 48 13.12 9.39 1.27
CA LYS A 48 13.49 9.69 2.67
C LYS A 48 13.78 8.45 3.53
N ARG A 49 13.21 7.28 3.21
CA ARG A 49 13.21 6.11 4.11
C ARG A 49 13.68 4.82 3.44
N GLY A 50 14.22 4.90 2.23
CA GLY A 50 14.32 3.74 1.35
C GLY A 50 12.93 3.34 0.87
N ALA A 51 12.83 2.74 -0.31
CA ALA A 51 11.57 2.15 -0.75
C ALA A 51 11.05 1.18 0.32
N PHE A 52 9.75 0.85 0.23
CA PHE A 52 9.09 -0.17 1.07
C PHE A 52 9.87 -1.52 1.17
N GLN A 53 10.88 -1.72 0.32
CA GLN A 53 11.91 -2.75 0.42
C GLN A 53 12.59 -2.88 1.79
N GLU A 54 12.92 -1.79 2.51
CA GLU A 54 13.56 -1.95 3.84
C GLU A 54 12.58 -2.26 4.97
N LYS A 55 11.28 -1.94 4.80
CA LYS A 55 10.26 -2.15 5.85
C LYS A 55 9.55 -3.49 5.78
N LEU A 56 9.49 -4.14 4.61
CA LEU A 56 9.11 -5.55 4.53
C LEU A 56 10.15 -6.42 5.24
N LEU A 57 11.44 -6.12 5.05
CA LEU A 57 12.54 -6.81 5.74
C LEU A 57 12.45 -6.68 7.28
N LEU A 58 12.02 -5.52 7.78
CA LEU A 58 11.96 -5.27 9.23
C LEU A 58 10.78 -5.95 9.93
N LYS A 59 9.74 -6.38 9.20
CA LYS A 59 8.59 -7.10 9.78
C LYS A 59 8.80 -8.62 9.85
N GLU A 60 9.68 -9.17 9.03
CA GLU A 60 10.07 -10.60 9.10
C GLU A 60 11.17 -10.89 10.13
N VAL A 61 11.80 -9.87 10.74
CA VAL A 61 12.91 -10.07 11.69
C VAL A 61 12.68 -9.33 13.01
N ILE A 62 11.51 -9.46 13.64
CA ILE A 62 11.36 -9.38 15.12
C ILE A 62 10.14 -10.22 15.55
N GLU A 63 10.15 -11.52 15.29
CA GLU A 63 9.62 -12.49 16.26
C GLU A 63 10.77 -13.45 16.57
N SER A 64 10.97 -13.70 17.86
CA SER A 64 12.15 -14.34 18.46
C SER A 64 12.26 -15.83 18.16
#